data_AF-A0A8J6RIT2-F1
#
_entry.id   AF-A0A8J6RIT2-F1
#
_cell.length_a   1.000
_cell.length_b   1.000
_cell.length_c   1.000
_cell.angle_alpha   90.00
_cell.angle_beta   90.00
_cell.angle_gamma   90.00
#
_symmetry.space_group_name_H-M   'P 1'
#
loop_
_entity.id
_entity.type
_entity.pdbx_description
1 polymer ?
#
loop_
_entity_poly.entity_id
_entity_poly.type
_entity_poly.pdbx_seq_one_letter_code
_entity_poly.pdbx_strand_id
1 'polypeptide(L)' 'MTITDAAINVLKSEKKPLTAQEITDLILKRNLYQFNTKDELAMVRSAIHRRCKGYDRKDSISPALFEKLDNKTYQLVK' A
#
# COMPACT_ATOMS: atom_id res chain seq x y z
N MET A 1 -2.36 13.36 -5.53
CA MET A 1 -2.22 12.29 -4.52
C MET A 1 -2.13 10.97 -5.26
N THR A 2 -1.18 10.09 -4.94
CA THR A 2 -1.07 8.75 -5.54
C THR A 2 -1.64 7.68 -4.62
N ILE A 3 -1.85 6.47 -5.13
CA ILE A 3 -2.27 5.30 -4.33
C ILE A 3 -1.23 5.00 -3.24
N THR A 4 0.06 5.15 -3.56
CA THR A 4 1.15 5.00 -2.59
C THR A 4 1.03 6.02 -1.46
N ASP A 5 0.77 7.30 -1.77
CA ASP A 5 0.60 8.33 -0.73
C ASP A 5 -0.61 8.05 0.16
N ALA A 6 -1.72 7.60 -0.45
CA ALA A 6 -2.92 7.23 0.28
C ALA A 6 -2.65 6.04 1.22
N ALA A 7 -1.93 5.01 0.76
CA ALA A 7 -1.51 3.88 1.58
C ALA A 7 -0.58 4.30 2.73
N ILE A 8 0.37 5.20 2.47
CA ILE A 8 1.26 5.77 3.50
C ILE A 8 0.45 6.52 4.55
N ASN A 9 -0.52 7.34 4.14
CA ASN A 9 -1.38 8.09 5.07
C ASN A 9 -2.19 7.16 5.96
N VAL A 10 -2.73 6.07 5.40
CA VAL A 10 -3.46 5.05 6.17
C VAL A 10 -2.54 4.38 7.19
N LEU A 11 -1.38 3.89 6.77
CA LEU A 11 -0.43 3.21 7.67
C LEU A 11 0.14 4.15 8.74
N LYS A 12 0.41 5.42 8.40
CA LYS A 12 0.83 6.45 9.38
C LYS A 12 -0.27 6.74 10.40
N SER A 13 -1.53 6.76 9.98
CA SER A 13 -2.67 7.02 10.86
C SER A 13 -2.93 5.88 11.82
N GLU A 14 -2.92 4.64 11.31
CA GLU A 14 -3.27 3.45 12.08
C GLU A 14 -2.12 2.96 12.96
N LYS A 15 -0.87 3.37 12.66
CA LYS A 15 0.36 3.00 13.39
C LYS A 15 0.53 1.49 13.61
N LYS A 16 -0.12 0.68 12.78
CA LYS A 16 -0.13 -0.79 12.85
C LYS A 16 0.03 -1.38 11.45
N PRO A 17 0.60 -2.58 11.33
CA PRO A 17 0.63 -3.28 10.06
C PRO A 17 -0.77 -3.63 9.58
N LEU A 18 -1.05 -3.41 8.30
CA LEU A 18 -2.35 -3.67 7.70
C LEU A 18 -2.22 -4.49 6.43
N THR A 19 -3.21 -5.31 6.14
CA THR A 19 -3.31 -6.03 4.87
C THR A 19 -3.61 -5.06 3.72
N ALA A 20 -3.30 -5.48 2.49
CA ALA A 20 -3.65 -4.68 1.31
C ALA A 20 -5.15 -4.40 1.21
N GLN A 21 -5.98 -5.32 1.71
CA GLN A 21 -7.43 -5.16 1.74
C GLN A 21 -7.86 -4.08 2.73
N GLU A 22 -7.38 -4.14 3.97
CA GLU A 22 -7.66 -3.09 4.96
C GLU A 22 -7.17 -1.72 4.53
N ILE A 23 -6.00 -1.65 3.88
CA ILE A 23 -5.48 -0.39 3.32
C ILE A 23 -6.44 0.14 2.26
N THR A 24 -6.89 -0.71 1.34
CA THR A 24 -7.84 -0.33 0.27
C THR A 24 -9.15 0.18 0.87
N ASP A 25 -9.72 -0.56 1.83
CA ASP A 25 -10.97 -0.22 2.51
C ASP A 25 -10.85 1.12 3.24
N LEU A 26 -9.72 1.38 3.91
CA LEU A 26 -9.48 2.64 4.61
C LEU A 26 -9.26 3.80 3.64
N ILE A 27 -8.61 3.59 2.50
CA ILE A 27 -8.47 4.60 1.45
C ILE A 27 -9.85 5.01 0.93
N LEU A 28 -10.71 4.02 0.64
CA LEU A 28 -12.08 4.26 0.18
C LEU A 28 -12.94 4.93 1.25
N LYS A 29 -12.94 4.39 2.47
CA LYS A 29 -13.71 4.90 3.61
C LYS A 29 -13.35 6.33 3.98
N ARG A 30 -12.07 6.70 3.84
CA ARG A 30 -11.56 8.06 4.12
C ARG A 30 -11.51 8.95 2.87
N ASN A 31 -11.97 8.43 1.73
CA ASN A 31 -11.95 9.09 0.42
C ASN A 31 -10.58 9.72 0.08
N LEU A 32 -9.49 9.01 0.40
CA LEU A 32 -8.12 9.48 0.20
C LEU A 32 -7.67 9.35 -1.25
N TYR A 33 -8.32 8.51 -2.04
CA TYR A 33 -7.98 8.34 -3.46
C TYR A 33 -9.19 7.81 -4.20
N GLN A 34 -9.47 8.38 -5.37
CA GLN A 34 -10.53 7.90 -6.25
C GLN A 34 -9.95 6.92 -7.26
N PHE A 35 -10.41 5.68 -7.20
CA PHE A 35 -10.01 4.65 -8.14
C PHE A 35 -10.91 4.72 -9.38
N ASN A 36 -10.30 4.69 -10.57
CA ASN A 36 -11.00 4.60 -11.86
C ASN A 36 -11.02 3.15 -12.39
N THR A 37 -10.90 2.17 -11.50
CA THR A 37 -10.84 0.74 -11.82
C THR A 37 -11.94 -0.01 -11.07
N LYS A 38 -12.35 -1.16 -11.59
CA LYS A 38 -13.23 -2.10 -10.88
C LYS A 38 -12.50 -2.96 -9.85
N ASP A 39 -11.17 -2.97 -9.88
CA ASP A 39 -10.33 -3.75 -8.96
C ASP A 39 -9.31 -2.83 -8.27
N GLU A 40 -9.81 -2.09 -7.29
CA GLU A 40 -9.03 -1.17 -6.46
C GLU A 40 -7.97 -1.91 -5.66
N LEU A 41 -8.30 -3.11 -5.18
CA LEU A 41 -7.41 -3.96 -4.40
C LEU A 41 -6.17 -4.36 -5.20
N ALA A 42 -6.33 -4.84 -6.43
CA ALA A 42 -5.19 -5.19 -7.29
C ALA A 42 -4.28 -3.99 -7.58
N MET A 43 -4.89 -2.81 -7.74
CA MET A 43 -4.19 -1.54 -7.95
C MET A 43 -3.38 -1.12 -6.72
N VAL A 44 -3.99 -1.13 -5.53
CA VAL A 44 -3.30 -0.86 -4.25
C VAL A 44 -2.17 -1.85 -4.03
N ARG A 45 -2.45 -3.14 -4.20
CA ARG A 45 -1.48 -4.21 -4.01
C ARG A 45 -0.28 -4.06 -4.94
N SER A 46 -0.52 -3.76 -6.21
CA SER A 46 0.55 -3.51 -7.19
C SER A 46 1.39 -2.28 -6.82
N ALA A 47 0.74 -1.19 -6.40
CA ALA A 47 1.43 0.03 -5.98
C ALA A 47 2.30 -0.19 -4.73
N ILE A 48 1.84 -1.00 -3.77
CA ILE A 48 2.59 -1.39 -2.58
C ILE A 48 3.75 -2.32 -2.97
N HIS A 49 3.49 -3.36 -3.77
CA HIS A 49 4.50 -4.36 -4.17
C HIS A 49 5.69 -3.71 -4.88
N ARG A 50 5.44 -2.79 -5.83
CA ARG A 50 6.51 -2.08 -6.53
C ARG A 50 7.46 -1.34 -5.58
N ARG A 51 6.98 -0.88 -4.42
CA ARG A 51 7.77 -0.18 -3.40
C ARG A 51 7.97 -1.01 -2.13
N CYS A 52 7.85 -2.34 -2.24
CA CYS A 52 8.03 -3.25 -1.12
C CYS A 52 9.50 -3.68 -1.05
N LYS A 53 10.04 -3.70 0.17
CA LYS A 53 11.38 -4.21 0.46
C LYS A 53 11.47 -5.68 0.06
N GLY A 54 12.51 -6.04 -0.68
CA GLY A 54 12.71 -7.39 -1.21
C GLY A 54 11.89 -7.73 -2.47
N TYR A 55 11.19 -6.76 -3.06
CA TYR A 55 10.56 -6.95 -4.37
C TYR A 55 11.58 -6.80 -5.50
N ASP A 56 12.16 -7.93 -5.93
CA ASP A 56 13.24 -7.99 -6.92
C ASP A 56 12.73 -8.18 -8.35
N ARG A 57 11.81 -7.31 -8.78
CA ARG A 57 11.32 -7.28 -10.16
C ARG A 57 11.77 -6.00 -10.87
N LYS A 58 11.79 -6.05 -12.20
CA LYS A 58 12.13 -4.91 -13.07
C LYS A 58 11.24 -3.68 -12.85
N ASP A 59 10.03 -3.86 -12.31
CA ASP A 59 9.09 -2.79 -11.98
C ASP A 59 9.19 -2.30 -10.53
N SER A 60 10.22 -2.74 -9.79
CA SER A 60 10.53 -2.20 -8.47
C SER A 60 10.90 -0.72 -8.55
N ILE A 61 10.43 0.04 -7.56
CA ILE A 61 10.64 1.47 -7.45
C ILE A 61 11.35 1.72 -6.12
N SER A 62 12.55 2.30 -6.20
CA SER A 62 13.30 2.78 -5.05
C SER A 62 12.88 4.22 -4.70
N PRO A 63 12.81 4.60 -3.40
CA PRO A 63 13.09 3.78 -2.22
C PRO A 63 11.95 2.81 -1.89
N ALA A 64 12.30 1.69 -1.25
CA ALA A 64 11.31 0.80 -0.65
C ALA A 64 10.63 1.53 0.52
N LEU A 65 9.31 1.72 0.42
CA LEU A 65 8.51 2.40 1.44
C LEU A 65 7.73 1.43 2.31
N PHE A 66 7.51 0.21 1.81
CA PHE A 66 6.72 -0.80 2.49
C PHE A 66 7.57 -2.03 2.80
N GLU A 67 7.27 -2.68 3.90
CA GLU A 67 7.81 -4.00 4.26
C GLU A 67 6.65 -4.94 4.48
N LYS A 68 6.71 -6.12 3.85
CA LYS A 68 5.72 -7.17 4.02
C LYS A 68 6.13 -8.05 5.19
N LEU A 69 5.21 -8.23 6.14
CA LEU A 69 5.37 -9.11 7.29
C LEU A 69 4.77 -10.50 7.00
N ASP A 70 5.12 -11.47 7.83
CA ASP A 70 4.73 -12.88 7.68
C ASP A 70 3.21 -13.09 7.64
N ASN A 71 2.45 -12.22 8.32
CA ASN A 71 0.99 -12.26 8.39
C ASN A 71 0.29 -11.67 7.16
N LYS A 72 0.97 -11.52 6.02
CA LYS A 72 0.46 -10.86 4.79
C LYS A 72 0.04 -9.39 5.01
N THR A 73 0.50 -8.79 6.10
CA THR A 73 0.34 -7.37 6.41
C THR A 73 1.55 -6.58 5.89
N TYR A 74 1.34 -5.29 5.69
CA TYR A 74 2.35 -4.34 5.24
C TYR A 74 2.54 -3.27 6.31
N GLN A 75 3.78 -2.89 6.54
CA GLN A 75 4.15 -1.76 7.40
C GLN A 75 5.02 -0.77 6.61
N LEU A 76 5.15 0.45 7.12
CA LEU A 76 6.08 1.43 6.56
C LEU A 76 7.50 1.12 7.02
N VAL A 77 8.44 1.15 6.08
CA VAL A 77 9.87 1.12 6.38
C VAL A 77 10.22 2.45 7.06
N LYS A 78 10.84 2.38 8.24
CA LYS A 78 11.32 3.54 8.99
C LYS A 78 12.64 4.06 8.44
#